data_AF-A0A965MXP8-F1
#
_entry.id   AF-A0A965MXP8-F1
#
_cell.length_a   1.000
_cell.length_b   1.000
_cell.length_c   1.000
_cell.angle_alpha   90.00
_cell.angle_beta   90.00
_cell.angle_gamma   90.00
#
_symmetry.space_group_name_H-M   'P 1'
#
loop_
_entity.id
_entity.type
_entity.pdbx_description
1 polymer ?
#
loop_
_entity_poly.entity_id
_entity_poly.type
_entity_poly.pdbx_seq_one_letter_code
_entity_poly.pdbx_strand_id
1 'polypeptide(L)'
;MSNKLYSLGILLISLAALLSCKPKYEKPEVSKGEIDPTRFVMIGGAHSSGYMNDALYYDGQQNSLAALISNQISLVGGNLINQPFVNSTSVGIGLTGLAQLKLGYKTDCKGATSLSPVRVSATGDGYIFSDNLYSSSTKFGNYGIPGLKLMDVATANYGQSNSFFARMASSTATSVLNDVTATNATFFTSFLGVEDVLDFAKSGGTITNLPSVNNFENAYTNVIQQLTANGAKGAIATIPDVTEMPYFTTIPWNGLTLDAA
;
A
#
# COMPACT_ATOMS: atom_id res chain seq x y z
N MET A 1 13.26 32.87 -60.62
CA MET A 1 12.46 33.08 -59.39
C MET A 1 12.35 31.85 -58.50
N SER A 2 12.27 30.63 -59.05
CA SER A 2 12.12 29.37 -58.29
C SER A 2 13.15 29.16 -57.15
N ASN A 3 14.46 29.26 -57.40
CA ASN A 3 15.48 28.94 -56.38
C ASN A 3 15.48 29.86 -55.14
N LYS A 4 15.02 31.12 -55.28
CA LYS A 4 14.93 32.06 -54.14
C LYS A 4 13.77 31.72 -53.21
N LEU A 5 12.66 31.19 -53.75
CA LEU A 5 11.51 30.73 -52.97
C LEU A 5 11.81 29.45 -52.17
N TYR A 6 12.56 28.51 -52.76
CA TYR A 6 13.03 27.33 -52.03
C TYR A 6 13.99 27.68 -50.89
N SER A 7 14.94 28.58 -51.13
CA SER A 7 15.89 29.01 -50.09
C SER A 7 15.21 29.76 -48.94
N LEU A 8 14.16 30.55 -49.23
CA LEU A 8 13.35 31.24 -48.22
C LEU A 8 12.47 30.25 -47.44
N GLY A 9 11.93 29.22 -48.10
CA GLY A 9 11.15 28.16 -47.47
C GLY A 9 11.98 27.31 -46.50
N ILE A 10 13.21 26.95 -46.88
CA ILE A 10 14.14 26.21 -46.00
C ILE A 10 14.52 27.06 -44.77
N LEU A 11 14.77 28.36 -44.97
CA LEU A 11 15.07 29.28 -43.87
C LEU A 11 13.90 29.40 -42.89
N LEU A 12 12.67 29.53 -43.39
CA LEU A 12 11.46 29.61 -42.55
C LEU A 12 11.19 28.31 -41.78
N ILE A 13 11.40 27.14 -42.37
CA ILE A 13 11.25 25.85 -41.69
C ILE A 13 12.33 25.67 -40.61
N SER A 14 13.57 26.07 -40.89
CA SER A 14 14.66 26.01 -39.90
C SER A 14 14.44 26.98 -38.73
N LEU A 15 13.85 28.15 -38.98
CA LEU A 15 13.49 29.12 -37.94
C LEU A 15 12.30 28.64 -37.10
N ALA A 16 11.31 27.98 -37.71
CA ALA A 16 10.19 27.34 -37.01
C ALA A 16 10.64 26.15 -36.15
N ALA A 17 11.65 25.39 -36.59
CA ALA A 17 12.25 24.32 -35.81
C ALA A 17 13.06 24.84 -34.59
N LEU A 18 13.68 26.02 -34.71
CA LEU A 18 14.40 26.69 -33.61
C LEU A 18 13.46 27.40 -32.62
N LEU A 19 12.24 27.76 -33.05
CA LEU A 19 11.17 28.34 -32.23
C LEU A 19 10.22 27.29 -31.64
N SER A 20 10.45 26.00 -31.91
CA SER A 20 9.71 24.92 -31.26
C SER A 20 10.13 24.84 -29.80
N CYS A 21 9.43 25.59 -28.94
CA CYS A 21 9.45 25.37 -27.50
C CYS A 21 9.02 23.93 -27.25
N LYS A 22 9.95 23.06 -26.87
CA LYS A 22 9.58 21.83 -26.16
C LYS A 22 8.71 22.29 -24.99
N PRO A 23 7.46 21.79 -24.84
CA PRO A 23 6.70 22.08 -23.64
C PRO A 23 7.59 21.68 -22.47
N LYS A 24 8.08 22.68 -21.73
CA LYS A 24 8.84 22.43 -20.53
C LYS A 24 7.81 21.81 -19.60
N TYR A 25 7.94 20.51 -19.38
CA TYR A 25 7.24 19.88 -18.29
C TYR A 25 7.70 20.61 -17.02
N GLU A 26 6.85 21.51 -16.52
CA GLU A 26 7.04 22.13 -15.23
C GLU A 26 6.84 21.03 -14.20
N LYS A 27 7.95 20.40 -13.82
CA LYS A 27 7.96 19.48 -12.70
C LYS A 27 7.41 20.27 -11.51
N PRO A 28 6.39 19.74 -10.79
CA PRO A 28 5.90 20.37 -9.58
C PRO A 28 7.07 20.69 -8.65
N GLU A 29 7.12 21.92 -8.15
CA GLU A 29 8.15 22.31 -7.19
C GLU A 29 8.01 21.45 -5.93
N VAL A 30 9.12 20.85 -5.52
CA VAL A 30 9.14 20.00 -4.32
C VAL A 30 9.16 20.91 -3.11
N SER A 31 8.02 21.01 -2.42
CA SER A 31 7.83 21.87 -1.26
C SER A 31 7.08 21.13 -0.16
N LYS A 32 7.43 21.38 1.10
CA LYS A 32 6.66 20.88 2.25
C LYS A 32 5.31 21.59 2.40
N GLY A 33 5.10 22.72 1.73
CA GLY A 33 3.92 23.56 1.98
C GLY A 33 3.76 23.85 3.46
N GLU A 34 2.65 23.39 4.04
CA GLU A 34 2.32 23.61 5.46
C GLU A 34 2.55 22.40 6.38
N ILE A 35 3.14 21.31 5.89
CA ILE A 35 3.37 20.11 6.71
C ILE A 35 4.67 20.25 7.53
N ASP A 36 4.68 19.63 8.71
CA ASP A 36 5.91 19.33 9.45
C ASP A 36 6.31 17.87 9.15
N PRO A 37 7.33 17.64 8.29
CA PRO A 37 7.69 16.30 7.84
C PRO A 37 8.60 15.55 8.81
N THR A 38 8.98 16.14 9.95
CA THR A 38 10.06 15.61 10.82
C THR A 38 9.76 14.22 11.39
N ARG A 39 8.49 13.94 11.71
CA ARG A 39 8.01 12.63 12.18
C ARG A 39 6.78 12.20 11.40
N PHE A 40 7.03 11.64 10.22
CA PHE A 40 5.99 11.08 9.35
C PHE A 40 5.57 9.68 9.82
N VAL A 41 4.26 9.43 9.83
CA VAL A 41 3.68 8.11 10.09
C VAL A 41 2.58 7.77 9.08
N MET A 42 2.58 6.54 8.57
CA MET A 42 1.47 6.02 7.77
C MET A 42 0.71 4.93 8.53
N ILE A 43 -0.63 4.97 8.51
CA ILE A 43 -1.50 3.92 9.01
C ILE A 43 -2.34 3.35 7.86
N GLY A 44 -2.48 2.03 7.78
CA GLY A 44 -3.30 1.38 6.75
C GLY A 44 -3.18 -0.14 6.70
N GLY A 45 -3.67 -0.71 5.60
CA GLY A 45 -3.71 -2.16 5.37
C GLY A 45 -2.54 -2.71 4.54
N ALA A 46 -2.85 -3.70 3.69
CA ALA A 46 -1.90 -4.40 2.84
C ALA A 46 -1.03 -3.46 1.96
N HIS A 47 -1.65 -2.48 1.29
CA HIS A 47 -0.96 -1.53 0.39
C HIS A 47 0.13 -0.70 1.10
N SER A 48 -0.16 -0.27 2.33
CA SER A 48 0.77 0.50 3.16
C SER A 48 1.89 -0.38 3.71
N SER A 49 1.59 -1.65 4.01
CA SER A 49 2.56 -2.60 4.56
C SER A 49 3.57 -3.11 3.55
N GLY A 50 3.22 -3.16 2.26
CA GLY A 50 3.99 -3.87 1.25
C GLY A 50 3.62 -5.36 1.11
N TYR A 51 2.46 -5.77 1.63
CA TYR A 51 1.90 -7.08 1.33
C TYR A 51 1.47 -7.13 -0.14
N MET A 52 2.18 -7.93 -0.92
CA MET A 52 2.02 -8.05 -2.37
C MET A 52 2.28 -9.50 -2.75
N ASN A 53 1.81 -9.93 -3.92
CA ASN A 53 2.02 -11.31 -4.38
C ASN A 53 1.60 -12.38 -3.36
N ASP A 54 0.56 -12.08 -2.57
CA ASP A 54 0.05 -12.92 -1.50
C ASP A 54 1.05 -13.25 -0.36
N ALA A 55 1.96 -12.33 -0.05
CA ALA A 55 2.81 -12.41 1.13
C ALA A 55 3.32 -11.04 1.58
N LEU A 56 3.74 -10.95 2.85
CA LEU A 56 4.64 -9.90 3.31
C LEU A 56 6.08 -10.38 3.12
N TYR A 57 6.90 -9.60 2.40
CA TYR A 57 8.30 -9.91 2.12
C TYR A 57 9.09 -8.61 1.87
N TYR A 58 10.41 -8.68 1.96
CA TYR A 58 11.29 -7.51 1.98
C TYR A 58 11.10 -6.56 0.80
N ASP A 59 11.17 -7.05 -0.44
CA ASP A 59 11.05 -6.18 -1.63
C ASP A 59 9.65 -5.56 -1.74
N GLY A 60 8.59 -6.28 -1.33
CA GLY A 60 7.24 -5.73 -1.24
C GLY A 60 7.17 -4.56 -0.26
N GLN A 61 7.85 -4.66 0.88
CA GLN A 61 7.93 -3.58 1.89
C GLN A 61 8.75 -2.37 1.41
N GLN A 62 9.77 -2.57 0.58
CA GLN A 62 10.51 -1.46 -0.05
C GLN A 62 9.66 -0.69 -1.07
N ASN A 63 8.68 -1.37 -1.68
CA ASN A 63 7.77 -0.80 -2.67
C ASN A 63 6.39 -0.47 -2.09
N SER A 64 6.26 -0.50 -0.76
CA SER A 64 4.99 -0.18 -0.08
C SER A 64 4.61 1.29 -0.29
N LEU A 65 3.31 1.60 -0.20
CA LEU A 65 2.86 2.99 -0.29
C LEU A 65 3.51 3.86 0.80
N ALA A 66 3.74 3.30 1.99
CA ALA A 66 4.43 3.99 3.08
C ALA A 66 5.89 4.32 2.74
N ALA A 67 6.62 3.36 2.15
CA ALA A 67 8.00 3.56 1.72
C ALA A 67 8.09 4.63 0.63
N LEU A 68 7.21 4.54 -0.38
CA LEU A 68 7.19 5.48 -1.50
C LEU A 68 6.86 6.91 -1.04
N ILE A 69 5.86 7.07 -0.17
CA ILE A 69 5.51 8.38 0.40
C ILE A 69 6.64 8.90 1.29
N SER A 70 7.23 8.06 2.15
CA SER A 70 8.36 8.47 3.01
C SER A 70 9.55 8.95 2.19
N ASN A 71 9.86 8.29 1.08
CA ASN A 71 10.89 8.75 0.15
C ASN A 71 10.59 10.16 -0.39
N GLN A 72 9.33 10.47 -0.75
CA GLN A 72 8.97 11.83 -1.19
C GLN A 72 9.04 12.85 -0.06
N ILE A 73 8.57 12.49 1.14
CA ILE A 73 8.63 13.36 2.32
C ILE A 73 10.08 13.66 2.73
N SER A 74 11.01 12.74 2.48
CA SER A 74 12.43 12.97 2.75
C SER A 74 13.04 14.09 1.90
N LEU A 75 12.50 14.33 0.69
CA LEU A 75 12.95 15.40 -0.19
C LEU A 75 12.60 16.80 0.34
N VAL A 76 11.68 16.89 1.29
CA VAL A 76 11.24 18.15 1.91
C VAL A 76 11.66 18.27 3.38
N GLY A 77 12.64 17.47 3.82
CA GLY A 77 13.24 17.54 5.15
C GLY A 77 12.66 16.59 6.18
N GLY A 78 11.87 15.60 5.77
CA GLY A 78 11.47 14.51 6.65
C GLY A 78 12.52 13.40 6.78
N ASN A 79 12.41 12.63 7.84
CA ASN A 79 13.25 11.44 8.00
C ASN A 79 12.62 10.25 7.25
N LEU A 80 13.47 9.33 6.77
CA LEU A 80 12.97 8.04 6.30
C LEU A 80 12.36 7.28 7.46
N ILE A 81 11.20 6.67 7.23
CA ILE A 81 10.50 5.89 8.24
C ILE A 81 11.24 4.58 8.53
N ASN A 82 11.25 4.18 9.80
CA ASN A 82 11.58 2.80 10.14
C ASN A 82 10.39 1.90 9.80
N GLN A 83 10.62 0.79 9.10
CA GLN A 83 9.61 -0.21 8.74
C GLN A 83 9.92 -1.55 9.43
N PRO A 84 8.90 -2.36 9.79
CA PRO A 84 9.09 -3.68 10.39
C PRO A 84 9.47 -4.71 9.31
N PHE A 85 10.66 -4.56 8.72
CA PHE A 85 11.12 -5.37 7.61
C PHE A 85 11.15 -6.87 7.95
N VAL A 86 10.72 -7.69 7.00
CA VAL A 86 11.04 -9.11 6.92
C VAL A 86 12.50 -9.24 6.46
N ASN A 87 13.20 -10.29 6.85
CA ASN A 87 14.56 -10.55 6.38
C ASN A 87 14.61 -10.58 4.84
N SER A 88 15.63 -9.97 4.23
CA SER A 88 15.79 -9.88 2.78
C SER A 88 15.99 -11.24 2.09
N THR A 89 16.42 -12.28 2.82
CA THR A 89 16.55 -13.64 2.28
C THR A 89 15.27 -14.47 2.39
N SER A 90 14.22 -13.90 2.98
CA SER A 90 12.97 -14.62 3.21
C SER A 90 12.16 -14.83 1.94
N VAL A 91 11.46 -15.95 1.86
CA VAL A 91 10.43 -16.18 0.85
C VAL A 91 9.10 -15.48 1.15
N GLY A 92 9.01 -14.77 2.27
CA GLY A 92 7.82 -14.10 2.77
C GLY A 92 6.79 -15.05 3.36
N ILE A 93 5.72 -14.48 3.92
CA ILE A 93 4.58 -15.24 4.41
C ILE A 93 3.26 -14.51 4.17
N GLY A 94 2.29 -15.25 3.63
CA GLY A 94 0.91 -14.82 3.47
C GLY A 94 0.03 -15.16 4.68
N LEU A 95 -1.19 -14.64 4.69
CA LEU A 95 -2.20 -14.93 5.73
C LEU A 95 -2.51 -16.44 5.85
N THR A 96 -2.33 -17.19 4.77
CA THR A 96 -2.56 -18.65 4.70
C THR A 96 -1.30 -19.47 5.00
N GLY A 97 -0.19 -18.83 5.40
CA GLY A 97 1.09 -19.50 5.65
C GLY A 97 1.86 -19.87 4.38
N LEU A 98 1.41 -19.43 3.21
CA LEU A 98 2.08 -19.67 1.92
C LEU A 98 3.16 -18.62 1.65
N ALA A 99 4.17 -18.98 0.87
CA ALA A 99 5.21 -18.04 0.44
C ALA A 99 4.70 -17.08 -0.63
N GLN A 100 5.46 -16.03 -0.94
CA GLN A 100 5.11 -15.11 -2.03
C GLN A 100 4.93 -15.83 -3.38
N LEU A 101 4.09 -15.25 -4.23
CA LEU A 101 3.98 -15.58 -5.64
C LEU A 101 5.07 -14.85 -6.43
N LYS A 102 5.50 -15.47 -7.53
CA LYS A 102 6.29 -14.84 -8.59
C LYS A 102 5.73 -15.27 -9.94
N LEU A 103 6.09 -14.54 -10.99
CA LEU A 103 5.83 -15.00 -12.33
C LEU A 103 6.78 -16.17 -12.67
N GLY A 104 6.24 -17.27 -13.16
CA GLY A 104 7.02 -18.43 -13.57
C GLY A 104 6.24 -19.34 -14.51
N TYR A 105 6.89 -20.34 -15.08
CA TYR A 105 6.23 -21.27 -15.99
C TYR A 105 5.40 -22.31 -15.23
N LYS A 106 4.16 -22.52 -15.68
CA LYS A 106 3.26 -23.55 -15.18
C LYS A 106 2.61 -24.26 -16.37
N THR A 107 2.54 -25.58 -16.31
CA THR A 107 1.76 -26.39 -17.26
C THR A 107 0.35 -26.56 -16.73
N ASP A 108 -0.66 -26.20 -17.53
CA ASP A 108 -2.07 -26.36 -17.17
C ASP A 108 -2.56 -27.81 -17.36
N CYS A 109 -3.83 -28.07 -17.04
CA CYS A 109 -4.44 -29.40 -17.20
C CYS A 109 -4.63 -29.84 -18.67
N LYS A 110 -4.42 -28.93 -19.63
CA LYS A 110 -4.44 -29.21 -21.08
C LYS A 110 -3.03 -29.46 -21.63
N GLY A 111 -2.00 -29.45 -20.77
CA GLY A 111 -0.60 -29.64 -21.17
C GLY A 111 0.06 -28.38 -21.75
N ALA A 112 -0.60 -27.22 -21.74
CA ALA A 112 -0.04 -25.97 -22.23
C ALA A 112 0.85 -25.32 -21.15
N THR A 113 2.08 -24.98 -21.50
CA THR A 113 3.03 -24.29 -20.60
C THR A 113 3.09 -22.80 -20.91
N SER A 114 2.79 -21.97 -19.92
CA SER A 114 2.80 -20.51 -20.05
C SER A 114 3.23 -19.84 -18.75
N LEU A 115 3.46 -18.51 -18.79
CA LEU A 115 3.73 -17.72 -17.59
C LEU A 115 2.48 -17.63 -16.73
N SER A 116 2.62 -17.89 -15.43
CA SER A 116 1.55 -17.91 -14.45
C SER A 116 2.09 -17.49 -13.08
N PRO A 117 1.24 -17.00 -12.15
CA PRO A 117 1.62 -16.87 -10.75
C PRO A 117 1.95 -18.25 -10.16
N VAL A 118 3.20 -18.43 -9.74
CA VAL A 118 3.68 -19.65 -9.05
C VAL A 118 4.30 -19.26 -7.71
N ARG A 119 4.19 -20.13 -6.71
CA ARG A 119 4.82 -19.88 -5.42
C ARG A 119 6.33 -20.00 -5.53
N VAL A 120 7.07 -19.15 -4.81
CA VAL A 120 8.53 -19.31 -4.69
C VAL A 120 8.90 -20.53 -3.86
N SER A 121 8.03 -20.94 -2.93
CA SER A 121 8.12 -22.11 -2.06
C SER A 121 6.71 -22.57 -1.68
N ALA A 122 6.51 -23.85 -1.38
CA ALA A 122 5.19 -24.38 -0.98
C ALA A 122 4.66 -23.71 0.30
N THR A 123 5.56 -23.34 1.22
CA THR A 123 5.23 -22.69 2.50
C THR A 123 6.07 -21.43 2.66
N GLY A 124 5.47 -20.45 3.34
CA GLY A 124 6.15 -19.23 3.75
C GLY A 124 7.03 -19.44 4.97
N ASP A 125 7.78 -18.41 5.32
CA ASP A 125 8.71 -18.42 6.44
C ASP A 125 7.99 -18.15 7.76
N GLY A 126 7.63 -19.22 8.48
CA GLY A 126 6.84 -19.15 9.72
C GLY A 126 7.46 -18.32 10.85
N TYR A 127 8.79 -18.20 10.88
CA TYR A 127 9.50 -17.40 11.90
C TYR A 127 9.07 -15.93 11.89
N ILE A 128 8.59 -15.43 10.74
CA ILE A 128 8.08 -14.06 10.61
C ILE A 128 6.98 -13.79 11.64
N PHE A 129 6.13 -14.77 11.96
CA PHE A 129 5.05 -14.62 12.95
C PHE A 129 5.47 -14.90 14.40
N SER A 130 6.69 -15.40 14.63
CA SER A 130 7.25 -15.54 15.98
C SER A 130 8.13 -14.36 16.40
N ASP A 131 8.62 -13.56 15.46
CA ASP A 131 9.48 -12.41 15.73
C ASP A 131 8.67 -11.20 16.20
N ASN A 132 9.13 -10.53 17.27
CA ASN A 132 8.73 -9.16 17.61
C ASN A 132 9.92 -8.21 17.43
N LEU A 133 9.76 -7.25 16.52
CA LEU A 133 10.75 -6.24 16.12
C LEU A 133 10.61 -4.92 16.88
N TYR A 134 9.66 -4.81 17.81
CA TYR A 134 9.43 -3.58 18.55
C TYR A 134 10.68 -3.15 19.33
N SER A 135 10.99 -1.85 19.22
CA SER A 135 12.01 -1.19 20.04
C SER A 135 11.46 0.13 20.56
N SER A 136 11.67 0.40 21.85
CA SER A 136 11.28 1.68 22.45
C SER A 136 12.15 2.84 21.96
N SER A 137 13.39 2.59 21.55
CA SER A 137 14.31 3.60 21.00
C SER A 137 14.10 3.90 19.52
N THR A 138 13.47 2.97 18.79
CA THR A 138 13.37 3.03 17.33
C THR A 138 11.94 2.75 16.90
N LYS A 139 11.09 3.79 16.99
CA LYS A 139 9.68 3.70 16.63
C LYS A 139 9.50 3.46 15.14
N PHE A 140 8.52 2.65 14.77
CA PHE A 140 8.12 2.49 13.38
C PHE A 140 7.41 3.75 12.88
N GLY A 141 7.63 4.10 11.62
CA GLY A 141 6.81 5.09 10.90
C GLY A 141 5.80 4.46 9.95
N ASN A 142 5.83 3.13 9.79
CA ASN A 142 4.83 2.39 9.02
C ASN A 142 3.99 1.50 9.93
N TYR A 143 2.71 1.84 10.07
CA TYR A 143 1.62 1.05 10.66
C TYR A 143 0.69 0.53 9.56
N GLY A 144 1.27 0.19 8.41
CA GLY A 144 0.67 -0.66 7.40
C GLY A 144 0.67 -2.10 7.89
N ILE A 145 -0.51 -2.62 8.20
CA ILE A 145 -0.67 -3.96 8.78
C ILE A 145 -1.58 -4.76 7.84
N PRO A 146 -1.09 -5.86 7.22
CA PRO A 146 -1.92 -6.70 6.36
C PRO A 146 -3.18 -7.17 7.10
N GLY A 147 -4.34 -7.00 6.46
CA GLY A 147 -5.64 -7.38 7.04
C GLY A 147 -6.17 -6.45 8.14
N LEU A 148 -5.52 -5.32 8.42
CA LEU A 148 -6.04 -4.35 9.40
C LEU A 148 -7.31 -3.67 8.88
N LYS A 149 -8.41 -3.92 9.58
CA LYS A 149 -9.68 -3.22 9.40
C LYS A 149 -9.76 -2.02 10.33
N LEU A 150 -10.52 -1.00 9.92
CA LEU A 150 -10.75 0.19 10.72
C LEU A 150 -11.34 -0.15 12.10
N MET A 151 -12.28 -1.10 12.13
CA MET A 151 -12.94 -1.53 13.36
C MET A 151 -11.98 -2.19 14.37
N ASP A 152 -10.81 -2.64 13.92
CA ASP A 152 -9.81 -3.31 14.75
C ASP A 152 -8.70 -2.37 15.26
N VAL A 153 -8.60 -1.15 14.73
CA VAL A 153 -7.49 -0.23 15.03
C VAL A 153 -7.36 0.07 16.52
N ALA A 154 -8.50 0.22 17.21
CA ALA A 154 -8.55 0.50 18.65
C ALA A 154 -8.64 -0.76 19.53
N THR A 155 -8.68 -1.96 18.94
CA THR A 155 -8.87 -3.22 19.68
C THR A 155 -7.63 -3.52 20.53
N ALA A 156 -7.84 -3.67 21.84
CA ALA A 156 -6.78 -4.10 22.76
C ALA A 156 -6.39 -5.56 22.47
N ASN A 157 -5.12 -5.89 22.69
CA ASN A 157 -4.55 -7.21 22.39
C ASN A 157 -4.59 -7.61 20.91
N TYR A 158 -4.69 -6.66 19.97
CA TYR A 158 -4.93 -6.97 18.56
C TYR A 158 -3.86 -7.89 17.94
N GLY A 159 -2.63 -7.90 18.47
CA GLY A 159 -1.57 -8.80 18.01
C GLY A 159 -1.92 -10.29 18.15
N GLN A 160 -2.85 -10.65 19.04
CA GLN A 160 -3.34 -12.04 19.16
C GLN A 160 -4.20 -12.46 17.97
N SER A 161 -4.89 -11.52 17.34
CA SER A 161 -5.74 -11.75 16.16
C SER A 161 -5.03 -11.45 14.85
N ASN A 162 -3.94 -10.68 14.89
CA ASN A 162 -3.16 -10.31 13.72
C ASN A 162 -1.66 -10.46 13.99
N SER A 163 -1.10 -11.59 13.53
CA SER A 163 0.32 -11.90 13.71
C SER A 163 1.24 -10.90 13.02
N PHE A 164 0.81 -10.16 11.99
CA PHE A 164 1.64 -9.09 11.43
C PHE A 164 1.77 -7.90 12.38
N PHE A 165 0.70 -7.53 13.08
CA PHE A 165 0.77 -6.50 14.12
C PHE A 165 1.58 -6.98 15.33
N ALA A 166 1.46 -8.27 15.72
CA ALA A 166 2.26 -8.83 16.81
C ALA A 166 3.77 -8.61 16.63
N ARG A 167 4.25 -8.56 15.37
CA ARG A 167 5.66 -8.28 15.05
C ARG A 167 6.14 -6.87 15.40
N MET A 168 5.22 -5.94 15.58
CA MET A 168 5.54 -4.54 15.86
C MET A 168 4.92 -4.02 17.15
N ALA A 169 4.08 -4.83 17.80
CA ALA A 169 3.34 -4.47 18.99
C ALA A 169 4.28 -4.17 20.17
N SER A 170 4.06 -3.03 20.82
CA SER A 170 4.82 -2.60 21.99
C SER A 170 4.63 -3.50 23.22
N SER A 171 3.48 -4.18 23.29
CA SER A 171 3.15 -5.17 24.31
C SER A 171 2.02 -6.06 23.81
N THR A 172 1.78 -7.19 24.49
CA THR A 172 0.66 -8.09 24.18
C THR A 172 -0.71 -7.45 24.41
N ALA A 173 -0.80 -6.39 25.24
CA ALA A 173 -2.04 -5.71 25.60
C ALA A 173 -2.37 -4.50 24.72
N THR A 174 -1.45 -4.07 23.86
CA THR A 174 -1.62 -2.83 23.09
C THR A 174 -2.63 -2.97 21.94
N SER A 175 -3.01 -1.82 21.39
CA SER A 175 -3.76 -1.69 20.13
C SER A 175 -2.90 -0.98 19.09
N VAL A 176 -3.29 -1.07 17.82
CA VAL A 176 -2.62 -0.30 16.75
C VAL A 176 -2.69 1.20 17.05
N LEU A 177 -3.84 1.67 17.54
CA LEU A 177 -4.07 3.07 17.89
C LEU A 177 -3.13 3.57 19.00
N ASN A 178 -2.90 2.76 20.03
CA ASN A 178 -1.98 3.12 21.12
C ASN A 178 -0.53 3.19 20.63
N ASP A 179 -0.11 2.22 19.81
CA ASP A 179 1.26 2.20 19.32
C ASP A 179 1.53 3.32 18.31
N VAL A 180 0.59 3.60 17.41
CA VAL A 180 0.73 4.68 16.40
C VAL A 180 0.73 6.06 17.06
N THR A 181 -0.11 6.30 18.07
CA THR A 181 -0.15 7.60 18.77
C THR A 181 1.10 7.84 19.61
N ALA A 182 1.68 6.79 20.18
CA ALA A 182 2.93 6.86 20.93
C ALA A 182 4.16 7.27 20.09
N THR A 183 4.03 7.33 18.76
CA THR A 183 5.07 7.89 17.87
C THR A 183 5.18 9.41 17.96
N ASN A 184 4.14 10.10 18.45
CA ASN A 184 4.03 11.57 18.43
C ASN A 184 4.29 12.17 17.04
N ALA A 185 3.66 11.60 16.01
CA ALA A 185 3.76 12.07 14.63
C ALA A 185 3.50 13.58 14.51
N THR A 186 4.21 14.24 13.58
CA THR A 186 3.96 15.63 13.19
C THR A 186 3.12 15.72 11.92
N PHE A 187 3.22 14.69 11.08
CA PHE A 187 2.40 14.50 9.90
C PHE A 187 2.02 13.03 9.75
N PHE A 188 0.77 12.74 9.41
CA PHE A 188 0.33 11.37 9.14
C PHE A 188 -0.41 11.21 7.81
N THR A 189 -0.38 10.00 7.27
CA THR A 189 -1.28 9.59 6.18
C THR A 189 -2.09 8.37 6.60
N SER A 190 -3.40 8.39 6.37
CA SER A 190 -4.29 7.27 6.67
C SER A 190 -4.88 6.70 5.39
N PHE A 191 -4.71 5.39 5.19
CA PHE A 191 -5.39 4.62 4.14
C PHE A 191 -6.08 3.38 4.74
N LEU A 192 -6.95 3.64 5.71
CA LEU A 192 -7.83 2.68 6.36
C LEU A 192 -9.16 2.55 5.61
N GLY A 193 -9.86 1.43 5.80
CA GLY A 193 -11.22 1.21 5.30
C GLY A 193 -11.32 0.30 4.08
N VAL A 194 -10.24 0.09 3.34
CA VAL A 194 -10.24 -0.83 2.18
C VAL A 194 -10.51 -2.27 2.63
N GLU A 195 -9.84 -2.74 3.70
CA GLU A 195 -10.02 -4.10 4.21
C GLU A 195 -11.42 -4.34 4.82
N ASP A 196 -12.10 -3.28 5.28
CA ASP A 196 -13.45 -3.35 5.84
C ASP A 196 -14.51 -3.71 4.80
N VAL A 197 -14.28 -3.36 3.53
CA VAL A 197 -15.22 -3.63 2.43
C VAL A 197 -14.82 -4.83 1.59
N LEU A 198 -13.53 -5.20 1.57
CA LEU A 198 -13.00 -6.23 0.69
C LEU A 198 -13.55 -7.62 0.97
N ASP A 199 -13.75 -8.01 2.23
CA ASP A 199 -14.29 -9.34 2.56
C ASP A 199 -15.74 -9.49 2.06
N PHE A 200 -16.56 -8.47 2.29
CA PHE A 200 -17.92 -8.40 1.77
C PHE A 200 -17.91 -8.52 0.24
N ALA A 201 -17.11 -7.70 -0.45
CA ALA A 201 -17.02 -7.70 -1.90
C ALA A 201 -16.51 -9.03 -2.47
N LYS A 202 -15.41 -9.59 -1.93
CA LYS A 202 -14.82 -10.87 -2.35
C LYS A 202 -15.77 -12.05 -2.17
N SER A 203 -16.68 -11.97 -1.20
CA SER A 203 -17.71 -12.98 -0.95
C SER A 203 -18.95 -12.88 -1.84
N GLY A 204 -19.01 -11.90 -2.75
CA GLY A 204 -20.22 -11.60 -3.52
C GLY A 204 -21.36 -11.07 -2.66
N GLY A 205 -21.05 -10.43 -1.53
CA GLY A 205 -22.02 -9.89 -0.59
C GLY A 205 -22.64 -10.90 0.39
N THR A 206 -22.07 -12.11 0.50
CA THR A 206 -22.58 -13.16 1.39
C THR A 206 -22.04 -13.06 2.82
N ILE A 207 -20.81 -12.55 3.00
CA ILE A 207 -20.26 -12.25 4.32
C ILE A 207 -20.80 -10.90 4.80
N THR A 208 -21.68 -10.89 5.79
CA THR A 208 -22.35 -9.69 6.31
C THR A 208 -21.56 -8.95 7.39
N ASN A 209 -20.24 -8.84 7.25
CA ASN A 209 -19.36 -8.15 8.20
C ASN A 209 -19.03 -6.70 7.81
N LEU A 210 -19.71 -6.18 6.79
CA LEU A 210 -19.57 -4.79 6.33
C LEU A 210 -20.02 -3.82 7.44
N PRO A 211 -19.17 -2.89 7.89
CA PRO A 211 -19.56 -1.90 8.89
C PRO A 211 -20.71 -1.02 8.38
N SER A 212 -21.63 -0.66 9.27
CA SER A 212 -22.59 0.40 8.96
C SER A 212 -21.85 1.73 8.77
N VAL A 213 -22.42 2.64 7.97
CA VAL A 213 -21.85 3.97 7.74
C VAL A 213 -21.56 4.69 9.06
N ASN A 214 -22.49 4.64 10.01
CA ASN A 214 -22.32 5.26 11.33
C ASN A 214 -21.17 4.63 12.14
N ASN A 215 -21.01 3.30 12.12
CA ASN A 215 -19.92 2.65 12.85
C ASN A 215 -18.57 2.97 12.20
N PHE A 216 -18.52 2.99 10.87
CA PHE A 216 -17.33 3.36 10.12
C PHE A 216 -16.92 4.80 10.43
N GLU A 217 -17.85 5.76 10.36
CA GLU A 217 -17.61 7.18 10.64
C GLU A 217 -17.13 7.40 12.07
N ASN A 218 -17.77 6.76 13.06
CA ASN A 218 -17.36 6.86 14.46
C ASN A 218 -15.96 6.29 14.70
N ALA A 219 -15.65 5.12 14.12
CA ALA A 219 -14.33 4.51 14.25
C ALA A 219 -13.24 5.37 13.59
N TYR A 220 -13.49 5.88 12.39
CA TYR A 220 -12.54 6.76 11.68
C TYR A 220 -12.33 8.07 12.45
N THR A 221 -13.41 8.68 12.93
CA THR A 221 -13.36 9.91 13.72
C THR A 221 -12.52 9.73 14.97
N ASN A 222 -12.69 8.60 15.70
CA ASN A 222 -11.85 8.28 16.85
C ASN A 222 -10.37 8.21 16.48
N VAL A 223 -10.00 7.49 15.41
CA VAL A 223 -8.61 7.40 14.94
C VAL A 223 -8.04 8.78 14.64
N ILE A 224 -8.77 9.63 13.90
CA ILE A 224 -8.31 10.97 13.53
C ILE A 224 -8.21 11.90 14.74
N GLN A 225 -9.15 11.83 15.69
CA GLN A 225 -9.07 12.61 16.93
C GLN A 225 -7.81 12.25 17.73
N GLN A 226 -7.48 10.97 17.85
CA GLN A 226 -6.28 10.54 18.58
C GLN A 226 -4.99 10.93 17.85
N LEU A 227 -4.93 10.81 16.52
CA LEU A 227 -3.75 11.20 15.74
C LEU A 227 -3.52 12.71 15.76
N THR A 228 -4.59 13.52 15.81
CA THR A 228 -4.50 14.99 15.82
C THR A 228 -4.42 15.60 17.23
N ALA A 229 -4.58 14.80 18.30
CA ALA A 229 -4.60 15.27 19.69
C ALA A 229 -3.35 16.09 20.08
N ASN A 230 -2.20 15.76 19.50
CA ASN A 230 -0.92 16.45 19.74
C ASN A 230 -0.53 17.43 18.61
N GLY A 231 -1.50 17.87 17.81
CA GLY A 231 -1.31 18.90 16.77
C GLY A 231 -0.76 18.38 15.43
N ALA A 232 -0.70 17.06 15.23
CA ALA A 232 -0.31 16.49 13.95
C ALA A 232 -1.32 16.88 12.85
N LYS A 233 -0.82 17.31 11.69
CA LYS A 233 -1.63 17.41 10.47
C LYS A 233 -1.64 16.05 9.77
N GLY A 234 -2.60 15.81 8.88
CA GLY A 234 -2.56 14.59 8.10
C GLY A 234 -3.40 14.63 6.83
N ALA A 235 -3.19 13.63 5.99
CA ALA A 235 -3.96 13.37 4.79
C ALA A 235 -4.70 12.03 4.93
N ILE A 236 -5.96 12.03 4.48
CA ILE A 236 -6.83 10.86 4.51
C ILE A 236 -7.08 10.45 3.06
N ALA A 237 -6.75 9.22 2.72
CA ALA A 237 -7.08 8.66 1.41
C ALA A 237 -8.54 8.19 1.41
N THR A 238 -9.25 8.50 0.34
CA THR A 238 -10.57 7.93 0.08
C THR A 238 -10.45 6.45 -0.28
N ILE A 239 -11.47 5.67 0.04
CA ILE A 239 -11.56 4.28 -0.40
C ILE A 239 -11.88 4.30 -1.91
N PRO A 240 -11.02 3.75 -2.78
CA PRO A 240 -11.33 3.64 -4.20
C PRO A 240 -12.48 2.66 -4.42
N ASP A 241 -13.13 2.71 -5.58
CA ASP A 241 -14.11 1.69 -5.94
C ASP A 241 -13.41 0.33 -6.01
N VAL A 242 -13.76 -0.55 -5.06
CA VAL A 242 -13.13 -1.87 -4.96
C VAL A 242 -13.53 -2.79 -6.10
N THR A 243 -14.67 -2.54 -6.77
CA THR A 243 -15.15 -3.36 -7.89
C THR A 243 -14.35 -3.15 -9.18
N GLU A 244 -13.59 -2.06 -9.27
CA GLU A 244 -12.68 -1.77 -10.37
C GLU A 244 -11.31 -2.44 -10.19
N MET A 245 -11.04 -3.06 -9.03
CA MET A 245 -9.77 -3.74 -8.79
C MET A 245 -9.63 -4.99 -9.67
N PRO A 246 -8.39 -5.36 -10.08
CA PRO A 246 -8.15 -6.52 -10.95
C PRO A 246 -8.78 -7.83 -10.46
N TYR A 247 -8.96 -8.01 -9.15
CA TYR A 247 -9.64 -9.18 -8.59
C TYR A 247 -11.07 -9.36 -9.15
N PHE A 248 -11.79 -8.26 -9.40
CA PHE A 248 -13.18 -8.27 -9.85
C PHE A 248 -13.32 -8.12 -11.38
N THR A 249 -12.31 -7.58 -12.06
CA THR A 249 -12.37 -7.27 -13.50
C THR A 249 -11.58 -8.23 -14.39
N THR A 250 -10.56 -8.94 -13.86
CA THR A 250 -9.66 -9.77 -14.68
C THR A 250 -10.35 -11.02 -15.23
N ILE A 251 -11.23 -11.65 -14.43
CA ILE A 251 -12.00 -12.81 -14.85
C ILE A 251 -13.48 -12.43 -14.85
N PRO A 252 -14.20 -12.53 -15.98
CA PRO A 252 -15.63 -12.23 -16.02
C PRO A 252 -16.39 -13.10 -15.03
N TRP A 253 -17.35 -12.51 -14.31
CA TRP A 253 -18.19 -13.22 -13.34
C TRP A 253 -18.96 -14.41 -13.95
N ASN A 254 -19.11 -14.45 -15.29
CA ASN A 254 -19.67 -15.56 -16.06
C ASN A 254 -18.73 -16.02 -17.20
N GLY A 255 -17.42 -16.09 -16.94
CA GLY A 255 -16.44 -16.52 -17.95
C GLY A 255 -16.49 -18.01 -18.30
N LEU A 256 -17.25 -18.81 -17.53
CA LEU A 256 -17.43 -20.23 -17.75
C LEU A 256 -18.77 -20.50 -18.43
N THR A 257 -18.80 -20.45 -19.76
CA THR A 257 -19.86 -21.10 -20.54
C THR A 257 -19.69 -22.62 -20.42
N LEU A 258 -20.54 -23.25 -19.61
CA LEU A 258 -20.70 -24.70 -19.61
C LEU A 258 -21.44 -25.08 -20.90
N ASP A 259 -20.74 -25.64 -21.89
CA ASP A 259 -21.40 -26.39 -22.94
C ASP A 259 -21.91 -27.71 -22.34
N ALA A 260 -23.16 -28.06 -22.65
CA ALA A 260 -23.72 -29.34 -22.24
C ALA A 260 -22.91 -30.46 -22.90
N ALA A 261 -22.43 -31.40 -22.08
CA ALA A 261 -21.78 -32.63 -22.54
C ALA A 261 -22.77 -33.58 -23.23
#